data_AF-A0A8J7CV10-F1
#
_entry.id   AF-A0A8J7CV10-F1
#
_cell.length_a   1.000
_cell.length_b   1.000
_cell.length_c   1.000
_cell.angle_alpha   90.00
_cell.angle_beta   90.00
_cell.angle_gamma   90.00
#
_symmetry.space_group_name_H-M   'P 1'
#
loop_
_entity.id
_entity.type
_entity.pdbx_description
1 polymer ?
#
loop_
_entity_poly.entity_id
_entity_poly.type
_entity_poly.pdbx_seq_one_letter_code
_entity_poly.pdbx_strand_id
1 'polypeptide(L)'
;LNGKKVGIKGYMTELTPIDNRFIYLVPKPGASCPFCSADNPRYLEAIAVYPPNGGEFPYTEEGLWVYGTLEVGEEVDQATGLVSMFRLRADSIEPYQER
;
A
#
# COMPACT_ATOMS: atom_id res chain seq x y z
N LEU A 1 -4.73 15.14 -5.76
CA LEU A 1 -3.42 14.72 -5.22
C LEU A 1 -2.60 13.91 -6.21
N ASN A 2 -3.15 13.52 -7.37
CA ASN A 2 -2.41 12.80 -8.41
C ASN A 2 -1.11 13.53 -8.81
N GLY A 3 -0.02 12.77 -8.93
CA GLY A 3 1.32 13.25 -9.27
C GLY A 3 2.03 14.04 -8.17
N LYS A 4 1.45 14.17 -6.96
CA LYS A 4 2.06 14.95 -5.87
C LYS A 4 2.92 14.09 -4.96
N LYS A 5 3.96 14.71 -4.40
CA LYS A 5 4.73 14.14 -3.28
C LYS A 5 3.90 14.16 -2.00
N VAL A 6 3.84 13.03 -1.32
CA VAL A 6 3.06 12.82 -0.09
C VAL A 6 3.84 11.95 0.89
N GLY A 7 3.52 12.09 2.18
CA GLY A 7 3.90 11.13 3.23
C GLY A 7 2.64 10.48 3.78
N ILE A 8 2.58 9.15 3.78
CA ILE A 8 1.42 8.39 4.23
C ILE A 8 1.85 7.44 5.33
N LYS A 9 1.12 7.46 6.45
CA LYS A 9 1.23 6.48 7.54
C LYS A 9 0.22 5.35 7.32
N GLY A 10 0.66 4.12 7.52
CA GLY A 10 -0.25 2.96 7.53
C GLY A 10 0.44 1.68 7.95
N TYR A 11 -0.19 0.55 7.64
CA TYR A 11 0.24 -0.80 8.02
C TYR A 11 0.20 -1.70 6.80
N MET A 12 1.05 -2.72 6.76
CA MET A 12 0.99 -3.74 5.72
C MET A 12 -0.22 -4.66 5.95
N THR A 13 -0.79 -5.15 4.86
CA THR A 13 -1.78 -6.24 4.90
C THR A 13 -1.20 -7.53 4.32
N GLU A 14 -1.73 -8.66 4.78
CA GLU A 14 -1.40 -10.01 4.31
C GLU A 14 -1.69 -10.25 2.81
N LEU A 15 -2.43 -9.35 2.16
CA LEU A 15 -2.69 -9.41 0.71
C LEU A 15 -1.48 -9.00 -0.15
N THR A 16 -0.39 -8.61 0.49
CA THR A 16 0.89 -8.31 -0.16
C THR A 16 1.40 -9.55 -0.92
N PRO A 17 1.87 -9.40 -2.17
CA PRO A 17 2.48 -10.50 -2.92
C PRO A 17 3.60 -11.20 -2.16
N ILE A 18 3.73 -12.52 -2.35
CA ILE A 18 4.81 -13.33 -1.73
C ILE A 18 6.21 -12.84 -2.15
N ASP A 19 6.32 -12.28 -3.36
CA ASP A 19 7.59 -11.74 -3.87
C ASP A 19 7.90 -10.32 -3.38
N ASN A 20 7.05 -9.72 -2.54
CA ASN A 20 7.27 -8.41 -1.90
C ASN A 20 7.61 -7.25 -2.86
N ARG A 21 7.29 -7.37 -4.16
CA ARG A 21 7.58 -6.33 -5.17
C ARG A 21 6.75 -5.06 -5.02
N PHE A 22 5.65 -5.16 -4.29
CA PHE A 22 4.88 -4.04 -3.77
C PHE A 22 4.18 -4.47 -2.49
N ILE A 23 3.71 -3.51 -1.70
CA ILE A 23 2.94 -3.78 -0.46
C ILE A 23 1.61 -3.04 -0.52
N TYR A 24 0.56 -3.59 0.08
CA TYR A 24 -0.67 -2.82 0.31
C TYR A 24 -0.60 -2.15 1.67
N LEU A 25 -0.73 -0.82 1.67
CA LEU A 25 -0.77 0.01 2.87
C LEU A 25 -2.22 0.31 3.24
N VAL A 26 -2.61 0.00 4.47
CA VAL A 26 -3.96 0.21 5.03
C VAL A 26 -3.89 1.11 6.29
N PRO A 27 -4.97 1.83 6.65
CA PRO A 27 -4.93 2.82 7.73
C PRO A 27 -4.84 2.22 9.14
N LYS A 28 -5.16 0.93 9.33
CA LYS A 28 -5.19 0.26 10.63
C LYS A 28 -4.51 -1.11 10.56
N PRO A 29 -3.83 -1.56 11.63
CA PRO A 29 -3.28 -2.90 11.69
C PRO A 29 -4.43 -3.92 11.70
N GLY A 30 -4.25 -5.05 11.02
CA GLY A 30 -5.29 -6.09 10.90
C GLY A 30 -6.59 -5.61 10.24
N ALA A 31 -6.54 -4.55 9.43
CA ALA A 31 -7.71 -4.08 8.71
C ALA A 31 -8.33 -5.21 7.87
N SER A 32 -9.66 -5.34 7.94
CA SER A 32 -10.38 -6.33 7.13
C SER A 32 -10.07 -6.14 5.64
N CYS A 33 -9.91 -7.26 4.92
CA CYS A 33 -9.55 -7.29 3.51
C CYS A 33 -10.36 -6.25 2.70
N PRO A 34 -9.71 -5.19 2.17
CA PRO A 34 -10.42 -4.09 1.52
C PRO A 34 -11.07 -4.50 0.19
N PHE A 35 -10.69 -5.66 -0.34
CA PHE A 35 -11.15 -6.19 -1.63
C PHE A 35 -12.16 -7.34 -1.51
N CYS A 36 -12.37 -7.91 -0.31
CA CYS A 36 -13.12 -9.17 -0.16
C CYS A 36 -14.64 -8.98 -0.01
N SER A 37 -15.12 -7.75 0.18
CA SER A 37 -16.56 -7.45 0.32
C SER A 37 -17.13 -6.95 -1.01
N ALA A 38 -18.08 -7.68 -1.59
CA ALA A 38 -18.77 -7.26 -2.81
C ALA A 38 -19.78 -6.12 -2.56
N ASP A 39 -20.41 -6.10 -1.38
CA ASP A 39 -21.47 -5.14 -1.04
C ASP A 39 -20.93 -3.77 -0.60
N ASN A 40 -19.71 -3.74 -0.05
CA ASN A 40 -19.06 -2.50 0.38
C ASN A 40 -17.53 -2.62 0.28
N PRO A 41 -16.98 -2.61 -0.94
CA PRO A 41 -15.56 -2.78 -1.14
C PRO A 41 -14.83 -1.52 -0.63
N ARG A 42 -13.81 -1.69 0.21
CA ARG A 42 -13.01 -0.62 0.83
C ARG A 42 -11.69 -0.40 0.09
N TYR A 43 -11.71 -0.62 -1.22
CA TYR A 43 -10.56 -0.48 -2.12
C TYR A 43 -9.94 0.92 -2.10
N LEU A 44 -10.69 1.94 -1.67
CA LEU A 44 -10.19 3.31 -1.44
C LEU A 44 -9.34 3.44 -0.16
N GLU A 45 -9.39 2.47 0.76
CA GLU A 45 -8.60 2.44 1.99
C GLU A 45 -7.25 1.72 1.80
N ALA A 46 -7.01 1.14 0.62
CA ALA A 46 -5.77 0.43 0.30
C ALA A 46 -4.95 1.22 -0.72
N ILE A 47 -3.64 1.31 -0.48
CA ILE A 47 -2.69 1.96 -1.39
C ILE A 47 -1.63 0.92 -1.76
N ALA A 48 -1.46 0.64 -3.04
CA ALA A 48 -0.37 -0.18 -3.52
C ALA A 48 0.93 0.64 -3.52
N VAL A 49 1.86 0.29 -2.66
CA VAL A 49 3.15 0.98 -2.49
C VAL A 49 4.24 0.17 -3.20
N TYR A 50 4.91 0.80 -4.15
CA TYR A 50 6.03 0.22 -4.87
C TYR A 50 7.34 0.71 -4.25
N PRO A 51 8.21 -0.18 -3.72
CA PRO A 51 9.50 0.19 -3.15
C PRO A 51 10.41 0.90 -4.16
N PRO A 52 11.35 1.75 -3.70
CA PRO A 52 12.28 2.44 -4.58
C PRO A 52 13.11 1.46 -5.40
N ASN A 53 13.45 1.87 -6.63
CA ASN A 53 14.29 1.11 -7.56
C ASN A 53 13.74 -0.29 -7.94
N GLY A 54 12.45 -0.56 -7.73
CA GLY A 54 11.85 -1.88 -7.99
C GLY A 54 12.35 -2.97 -7.04
N GLY A 55 12.85 -2.57 -5.86
CA GLY A 55 13.25 -3.50 -4.81
C GLY A 55 12.05 -4.15 -4.11
N GLU A 56 12.37 -4.94 -3.10
CA GLU A 56 11.39 -5.62 -2.25
C GLU A 56 11.37 -4.99 -0.86
N PHE A 57 10.23 -5.07 -0.17
CA PHE A 57 10.12 -4.67 1.22
C PHE A 57 9.57 -5.83 2.07
N PRO A 58 10.33 -6.33 3.07
CA PRO A 58 9.90 -7.49 3.85
C PRO A 58 8.64 -7.16 4.66
N TYR A 59 7.80 -8.17 4.85
CA TYR A 59 6.60 -8.03 5.67
C TYR A 59 6.93 -7.61 7.11
N THR A 60 6.16 -6.66 7.63
CA THR A 60 6.22 -6.23 9.03
C THR A 60 4.81 -5.89 9.54
N GLU A 61 4.59 -6.12 10.82
CA GLU A 61 3.38 -5.69 11.53
C GLU A 61 3.51 -4.28 12.12
N GLU A 62 4.72 -3.71 12.09
CA GLU A 62 4.96 -2.34 12.52
C GLU A 62 4.26 -1.34 11.60
N GLY A 63 3.86 -0.19 12.16
CA GLY A 63 3.40 0.92 11.34
C GLY A 63 4.53 1.40 10.43
N LEU A 64 4.19 1.96 9.28
CA LEU A 64 5.15 2.50 8.31
C LEU A 64 4.81 3.94 7.96
N TRP A 65 5.85 4.76 7.78
CA TRP A 65 5.80 5.98 6.99
C TRP A 65 6.33 5.70 5.58
N VAL A 66 5.52 6.03 4.58
CA VAL A 66 5.91 5.94 3.17
C VAL A 66 5.90 7.33 2.56
N TYR A 67 7.04 7.77 2.05
CA TYR A 67 7.18 9.03 1.34
C TYR A 67 7.38 8.76 -0.13
N GLY A 68 6.62 9.45 -1.00
CA GLY A 68 6.66 9.14 -2.42
C GLY A 68 5.72 9.98 -3.27
N THR A 69 5.59 9.59 -4.54
CA THR A 69 4.66 10.22 -5.50
C THR A 69 3.36 9.42 -5.56
N LEU A 70 2.23 10.07 -5.26
CA LEU A 70 0.91 9.44 -5.32
C LEU A 70 0.33 9.49 -6.73
N GLU A 71 0.05 8.32 -7.29
CA GLU A 71 -0.70 8.09 -8.52
C GLU A 71 -2.15 7.74 -8.15
N VAL A 72 -3.11 8.41 -8.78
CA VAL A 72 -4.55 8.19 -8.56
C VAL A 72 -5.19 7.72 -9.87
N GLY A 73 -5.80 6.54 -9.83
CA GLY A 73 -6.50 5.94 -10.96
C GLY A 73 -6.66 4.44 -10.78
N GLU A 74 -7.71 3.88 -11.37
CA GLU A 74 -7.97 2.44 -11.33
C GLU A 74 -6.91 1.67 -12.14
N GLU A 75 -6.33 0.62 -11.56
CA GLU A 75 -5.40 -0.28 -12.23
C GLU A 75 -5.48 -1.68 -11.63
N VAL A 76 -5.29 -2.69 -12.47
CA VAL A 76 -5.19 -4.09 -12.02
C VAL A 76 -3.75 -4.38 -11.62
N ASP A 77 -3.53 -4.71 -10.36
CA ASP A 77 -2.24 -5.14 -9.83
C ASP A 77 -1.92 -6.56 -10.35
N GLN A 78 -1.01 -6.67 -11.31
CA GLN A 78 -0.77 -7.92 -12.03
C GLN A 78 -0.34 -9.11 -11.15
N ALA A 79 0.32 -8.85 -10.02
CA ALA A 79 0.77 -9.92 -9.13
C ALA A 79 -0.34 -10.54 -8.28
N THR A 80 -1.42 -9.79 -8.00
CA THR A 80 -2.52 -10.23 -7.12
C THR A 80 -3.84 -10.37 -7.88
N GLY A 81 -3.98 -9.74 -9.04
CA GLY A 81 -5.23 -9.64 -9.79
C GLY A 81 -6.26 -8.69 -9.17
N LEU A 82 -5.88 -7.95 -8.11
CA LEU A 82 -6.75 -7.00 -7.41
C LEU A 82 -6.73 -5.64 -8.10
N VAL A 83 -7.81 -4.87 -7.94
CA VAL A 83 -7.92 -3.52 -8.51
C VAL A 83 -7.56 -2.48 -7.44
N SER A 84 -6.54 -1.66 -7.68
CA SER A 84 -6.15 -0.56 -6.79
C SER A 84 -6.48 0.80 -7.40
N MET A 85 -6.99 1.73 -6.57
CA MET A 85 -7.27 3.11 -6.97
C MET A 85 -6.10 4.06 -6.71
N PHE A 86 -5.22 3.68 -5.80
CA PHE A 86 -4.12 4.49 -5.33
C PHE A 86 -2.82 3.70 -5.42
N ARG A 87 -1.82 4.30 -6.04
CA ARG A 87 -0.46 3.75 -6.12
C ARG A 87 0.52 4.79 -5.59
N LEU A 88 1.47 4.37 -4.79
CA LEU A 88 2.51 5.24 -4.23
C LEU A 88 3.88 4.74 -4.68
N ARG A 89 4.55 5.52 -5.51
CA ARG A 89 5.95 5.26 -5.87
C ARG A 89 6.82 5.78 -4.74
N ALA A 90 7.32 4.87 -3.90
CA ALA A 90 8.06 5.24 -2.71
C ALA A 90 9.47 5.75 -3.06
N ASP A 91 9.82 6.90 -2.48
CA ASP A 91 11.20 7.36 -2.37
C ASP A 91 11.86 6.75 -1.11
N SER A 92 11.11 6.65 -0.01
CA SER A 92 11.54 6.00 1.23
C SER A 92 10.38 5.31 1.97
N ILE A 93 10.72 4.25 2.71
CA ILE A 93 9.81 3.51 3.60
C ILE A 93 10.52 3.36 4.94
N GLU A 94 9.90 3.84 6.01
CA GLU A 94 10.49 3.90 7.34
C GLU A 94 9.53 3.31 8.39
N PRO A 95 10.00 2.51 9.35
CA PRO A 95 9.20 2.08 10.48
C PRO A 95 8.69 3.29 11.28
N TYR A 96 7.39 3.32 11.52
CA TYR A 96 6.74 4.23 12.43
C TYR A 96 6.65 3.59 13.81
N GLN A 97 7.31 4.22 14.78
CA GLN A 97 7.22 3.82 16.18
C GLN A 97 6.36 4.83 16.95
N GLU A 98 5.27 4.35 17.57
CA GLU A 98 4.57 5.10 18.61
C GLU A 98 5.51 5.23 19.81
N ARG A 99 5.96 6.46 20.07
CA ARG A 99 6.69 6.80 21.30
C ARG A 99 5.73 6.92 22.47
#